data_AF-A0A9D4F340-F1
#
_entry.id   AF-A0A9D4F340-F1
#
_cell.length_a   1.000
_cell.length_b   1.000
_cell.length_c   1.000
_cell.angle_alpha   90.00
_cell.angle_beta   90.00
_cell.angle_gamma   90.00
#
_symmetry.space_group_name_H-M   'P 1'
#
loop_
_entity.id
_entity.type
_entity.pdbx_description
1 polymer ?
#
loop_
_entity_poly.entity_id
_entity_poly.type
_entity_poly.pdbx_seq_one_letter_code
_entity_poly.pdbx_strand_id
1 'polypeptide(L)' 'MMYRIINNLVDSNARSVLIPAGVHTRGHANCYIVPLTTVNAYQLTFFPTGIRLWNALPEQVDTFTSIDVFKAMMGELYN' A
#
# COMPACT_ATOMS: atom_id res chain seq x y z
N MET A 1 -5.56 5.56 -1.53
CA MET A 1 -4.49 6.46 -2.04
C MET A 1 -3.25 5.70 -2.49
N MET A 2 -2.73 4.73 -1.74
CA MET A 2 -1.55 3.94 -2.14
C MET A 2 -1.67 3.31 -3.54
N TYR A 3 -2.83 2.73 -3.89
CA TYR A 3 -3.08 2.20 -5.25
C TYR A 3 -2.73 3.21 -6.36
N ARG A 4 -3.14 4.48 -6.21
CA ARG A 4 -2.86 5.52 -7.20
C ARG A 4 -1.38 5.86 -7.28
N ILE A 5 -0.70 5.91 -6.13
CA ILE A 5 0.73 6.22 -6.05
C ILE A 5 1.55 5.12 -6.76
N ILE A 6 1.26 3.86 -6.46
CA ILE A 6 1.98 2.70 -6.99
C ILE A 6 1.75 2.57 -8.51
N ASN A 7 0.53 2.82 -8.97
CA ASN A 7 0.16 2.78 -10.38
C ASN A 7 0.46 4.10 -11.12
N ASN A 8 1.21 5.04 -10.54
CA ASN A 8 1.57 6.34 -11.14
C ASN A 8 0.36 7.16 -11.64
N LEU A 9 -0.79 7.02 -10.99
CA LEU A 9 -2.02 7.77 -11.28
C LEU A 9 -2.05 9.15 -10.60
N VAL A 10 -1.02 9.47 -9.82
CA VAL A 10 -0.77 10.77 -9.20
C VAL A 10 0.72 11.05 -9.30
N ASP A 11 1.08 12.28 -9.67
CA ASP A 11 2.47 12.72 -9.67
C ASP A 11 2.99 12.77 -8.24
N SER A 12 3.98 11.93 -7.95
CA SER A 12 4.60 11.84 -6.64
C SER A 12 6.01 11.28 -6.77
N ASN A 13 6.93 11.74 -5.92
CA ASN A 13 8.28 11.17 -5.83
C ASN A 13 8.31 9.86 -5.01
N ALA A 14 7.25 9.06 -5.06
CA ALA A 14 7.08 7.91 -4.19
C ALA A 14 8.14 6.81 -4.43
N ARG A 15 8.67 6.70 -5.66
CA ARG A 15 9.76 5.75 -5.97
C ARG A 15 11.04 6.01 -5.16
N SER A 16 11.26 7.24 -4.71
CA SER A 16 12.41 7.57 -3.84
C SER A 16 12.18 7.22 -2.37
N VAL A 17 10.93 6.97 -1.97
CA VAL A 17 10.52 6.79 -0.57
C VAL A 17 10.07 5.34 -0.29
N LEU A 18 9.41 4.70 -1.26
CA LEU A 18 8.87 3.35 -1.14
C LEU A 18 9.96 2.33 -1.42
N ILE A 19 10.29 1.54 -0.40
CA ILE A 19 11.27 0.47 -0.49
C ILE A 19 10.51 -0.85 -0.62
N PRO A 20 10.61 -1.59 -1.74
CA PRO A 20 9.97 -2.89 -1.87
C PRO A 20 10.43 -3.82 -0.74
N ALA A 21 9.49 -4.50 -0.09
CA ALA A 21 9.87 -5.60 0.79
C ALA A 21 10.41 -6.74 -0.10
N GLY A 22 11.50 -7.38 0.32
CA GLY A 22 12.18 -8.41 -0.48
C GLY A 22 11.41 -9.73 -0.50
N VAL A 23 12.07 -10.85 -0.18
CA VAL A 23 11.41 -12.17 -0.13
C VAL A 23 10.23 -12.14 0.86
N HIS A 24 9.01 -12.27 0.35
CA HIS A 24 7.79 -12.28 1.15
C HIS A 24 7.49 -13.69 1.65
N THR A 25 7.23 -13.83 2.95
CA THR A 25 6.67 -15.05 3.54
C THR A 25 5.17 -14.92 3.84
N ARG A 26 4.62 -13.69 3.79
CA ARG A 26 3.20 -13.36 4.03
C ARG A 26 2.82 -12.07 3.28
N GLY A 27 1.58 -12.00 2.78
CA GLY A 27 1.06 -10.85 2.04
C GLY A 27 1.26 -10.96 0.52
N HIS A 28 0.83 -9.93 -0.21
CA HIS A 28 0.90 -9.89 -1.68
C HIS A 28 2.28 -9.45 -2.20
N ALA A 29 2.55 -9.63 -3.49
CA ALA A 29 3.89 -9.48 -4.06
C ALA A 29 4.37 -8.01 -4.16
N ASN A 30 3.45 -7.05 -4.07
CA ASN A 30 3.74 -5.62 -4.13
C ASN A 30 3.76 -4.94 -2.74
N CYS A 31 4.30 -5.61 -1.72
CA CYS A 31 4.44 -5.04 -0.38
C CYS A 31 5.67 -4.12 -0.25
N TYR A 32 5.59 -3.13 0.65
CA TYR A 32 6.70 -2.22 0.95
C TYR A 32 7.17 -2.32 2.40
N ILE A 33 8.42 -1.98 2.67
CA ILE A 33 8.95 -1.90 4.03
C ILE A 33 8.26 -0.75 4.78
N VAL A 34 7.71 -1.06 5.95
CA VAL A 34 7.21 -0.03 6.86
C VAL A 34 8.40 0.54 7.64
N PRO A 35 8.68 1.86 7.56
CA PRO A 35 9.76 2.46 8.33
C PRO A 35 9.59 2.24 9.83
N LEU A 36 10.66 1.81 10.50
CA LEU A 36 10.65 1.62 11.95
C LEU A 36 10.82 2.97 12.65
N THR A 37 9.90 3.28 13.55
CA THR A 37 10.00 4.44 14.45
C THR A 37 9.17 4.18 15.69
N THR A 38 9.59 4.73 16.83
CA THR A 38 8.89 4.64 18.13
C THR A 38 8.06 5.89 18.43
N VAL A 39 8.20 6.95 17.62
CA VAL A 39 7.49 8.21 17.82
C VAL A 39 6.15 8.15 17.08
N ASN A 40 5.04 8.18 17.83
CA ASN A 40 3.68 8.11 17.28
C ASN A 40 3.43 9.12 16.16
N ALA A 41 3.94 10.35 16.32
CA ALA A 41 3.81 11.40 15.32
C ALA A 41 4.37 10.98 13.95
N TYR A 42 5.43 10.16 13.90
CA TYR A 42 5.98 9.63 12.66
C TYR A 42 5.27 8.36 12.19
N GLN A 43 4.86 7.48 13.10
CA GLN A 43 4.10 6.27 12.74
C GLN A 43 2.77 6.59 12.06
N LEU A 44 2.10 7.66 12.50
CA LEU A 44 0.80 8.10 12.00
C LEU A 44 0.89 9.03 10.78
N THR A 45 2.09 9.23 10.22
CA THR A 45 2.24 9.94 8.95
C THR A 45 1.73 9.12 7.78
N PHE A 46 1.53 9.80 6.66
CA PHE A 46 0.94 9.25 5.45
C PHE A 46 1.59 7.92 4.98
N PHE A 47 2.92 7.87 4.87
CA PHE A 47 3.60 6.70 4.30
C PHE A 47 3.59 5.48 5.23
N PRO A 48 4.03 5.55 6.50
CA PRO A 48 4.01 4.36 7.36
C PRO A 48 2.59 3.82 7.57
N THR A 49 1.59 4.69 7.74
CA THR A 49 0.19 4.26 7.85
C THR A 49 -0.34 3.69 6.53
N GLY A 50 -0.09 4.38 5.42
CA GLY A 50 -0.52 3.95 4.09
C GLY A 50 0.10 2.62 3.67
N ILE A 51 1.39 2.41 3.92
CA ILE A 51 2.09 1.15 3.65
C ILE A 51 1.52 0.02 4.50
N ARG A 52 1.24 0.25 5.80
CA ARG A 52 0.60 -0.77 6.65
C ARG A 52 -0.75 -1.20 6.10
N LEU A 53 -1.58 -0.24 5.71
CA LEU A 53 -2.88 -0.54 5.11
C LEU A 53 -2.75 -1.26 3.78
N TRP A 54 -1.80 -0.84 2.94
CA TRP A 54 -1.52 -1.47 1.65
C TRP A 54 -1.06 -2.91 1.80
N ASN A 55 -0.06 -3.16 2.64
CA ASN A 55 0.46 -4.51 2.87
C ASN A 55 -0.54 -5.46 3.56
N ALA A 56 -1.57 -4.91 4.23
CA ALA A 56 -2.65 -5.69 4.82
C ALA A 56 -3.69 -6.15 3.79
N LEU A 57 -3.58 -5.70 2.53
CA LEU A 57 -4.52 -6.09 1.49
C LEU A 57 -4.32 -7.54 1.06
N PRO A 58 -5.38 -8.19 0.55
CA PRO A 58 -5.30 -9.55 0.03
C PRO A 58 -4.44 -9.66 -1.24
N GLU A 59 -3.96 -10.86 -1.54
CA GLU A 59 -3.17 -11.17 -2.75
C GLU A 59 -3.85 -10.76 -4.06
N GLN A 60 -5.17 -10.73 -4.08
CA GLN A 60 -5.96 -10.31 -5.24
C GLN A 60 -5.70 -8.85 -5.63
N VAL A 61 -5.12 -8.02 -4.75
CA VAL A 61 -4.83 -6.61 -5.04
C VAL A 61 -3.92 -6.41 -6.24
N ASP A 62 -3.01 -7.34 -6.48
CA ASP A 62 -2.06 -7.28 -7.60
C ASP A 62 -2.73 -7.52 -8.96
N THR A 63 -3.97 -8.04 -8.97
CA THR A 63 -4.73 -8.34 -10.19
C THR A 63 -5.64 -7.19 -10.63
N PHE A 64 -5.82 -6.15 -9.82
CA PHE A 64 -6.74 -5.06 -10.16
C PHE A 64 -6.13 -4.09 -11.18
N THR A 65 -6.69 -4.14 -12.40
CA THR A 65 -6.28 -3.29 -13.52
C THR A 65 -6.90 -1.89 -13.51
N SER A 66 -7.93 -1.65 -12.68
CA SER A 66 -8.59 -0.36 -12.58
C SER A 66 -8.87 0.05 -11.14
N ILE A 67 -8.94 1.37 -10.93
CA ILE A 67 -9.26 1.95 -9.64
C ILE A 67 -10.71 1.65 -9.21
N ASP A 68 -11.63 1.50 -10.15
CA ASP A 68 -13.04 1.28 -9.84
C ASP A 68 -13.28 -0.14 -9.35
N VAL A 69 -12.61 -1.13 -9.94
CA VAL A 69 -12.59 -2.51 -9.44
C VAL A 69 -11.97 -2.56 -8.04
N PHE A 70 -10.84 -1.87 -7.83
CA PHE A 70 -10.21 -1.79 -6.51
C PHE A 70 -11.16 -1.21 -5.45
N LYS A 71 -11.88 -0.11 -5.78
CA LYS A 71 -12.85 0.49 -4.85
C LYS A 71 -14.03 -0.42 -4.56
N ALA A 72 -14.57 -1.09 -5.57
CA ALA A 72 -15.70 -2.00 -5.41
C ALA A 72 -15.35 -3.12 -4.42
N MET A 73 -14.18 -3.75 -4.61
CA MET A 73 -13.70 -4.82 -3.73
C MET A 73 -13.45 -4.32 -2.29
N MET A 74 -12.84 -3.15 -2.13
CA MET A 74 -12.68 -2.56 -0.80
C MET A 74 -14.01 -2.21 -0.13
N GLY A 75 -15.04 -1.89 -0.90
CA GLY A 75 -16.40 -1.74 -0.39
C GLY A 75 -17.00 -3.05 0.12
N GLU A 76 -16.72 -4.17 -0.54
CA GLU A 76 -17.20 -5.49 -0.12
C GLU A 76 -16.46 -6.05 1.10
N LEU A 77 -15.16 -5.80 1.25
CA LEU A 77 -14.36 -6.31 2.38
C LEU A 77 -14.64 -5.64 3.72
N TYR A 78 -15.19 -4.42 3.72
CA TYR A 78 -15.33 -3.58 4.92
C TYR A 78 -16.79 -3.20 5.22
N ASN A 79 -17.75 -3.86 4.55
CA ASN A 79 -19.17 -3.88 4.92
C ASN A 79 -19.50 -5.18 5.66
#